data_AF-S2VZV2-F1
#
_entry.id   AF-S2VZV2-F1
#
_cell.length_a   1.000
_cell.length_b   1.000
_cell.length_c   1.000
_cell.angle_alpha   90.00
_cell.angle_beta   90.00
_cell.angle_gamma   90.00
#
_symmetry.space_group_name_H-M   'P 1'
#
loop_
_entity.id
_entity.type
_entity.pdbx_description
1 polymer ?
#
loop_
_entity_poly.entity_id
_entity_poly.type
_entity_poly.pdbx_seq_one_letter_code
_entity_poly.pdbx_strand_id
1 'polypeptide(L)'
;MKTKNAMQLKARINARAKEAGIPAQALMQSYLFERLLERLSKSKWRDNVVIKGGMLISSLVGVASRTTMDLDTTVTGFTLTHESAEKVFREVAAVSVDDNWTFEFDRTRISGRPTTTRAYACSSR
;
A
#
# COMPACT_ATOMS: atom_id res chain seq x y z
N MET A 1 -1.74 10.58 8.94
CA MET A 1 -2.38 10.86 10.24
C MET A 1 -1.43 10.47 11.37
N LYS A 2 -0.88 11.44 12.10
CA LYS A 2 0.05 11.16 13.21
C LYS A 2 -0.72 10.95 14.52
N THR A 3 -0.41 9.87 15.24
CA THR A 3 -1.06 9.48 16.50
C THR A 3 -0.01 8.99 17.50
N LYS A 4 -0.24 9.21 18.79
CA LYS A 4 0.74 8.87 19.83
C LYS A 4 0.91 7.36 20.03
N ASN A 5 -0.11 6.57 19.73
CA ASN A 5 -0.09 5.11 19.83
C ASN A 5 -1.12 4.44 18.89
N ALA A 6 -1.03 3.10 18.81
CA ALA A 6 -1.91 2.28 17.98
C ALA A 6 -3.40 2.36 18.39
N MET A 7 -3.70 2.56 19.67
CA MET A 7 -5.07 2.67 20.16
C MET A 7 -5.75 3.94 19.64
N GLN A 8 -5.05 5.07 19.67
CA GLN A 8 -5.55 6.34 19.11
C GLN A 8 -5.73 6.26 17.59
N LEU A 9 -4.80 5.59 16.90
CA LEU A 9 -4.94 5.33 15.47
C LEU A 9 -6.22 4.53 15.18
N LYS A 10 -6.42 3.41 15.87
CA LYS A 10 -7.60 2.56 15.72
C LYS A 10 -8.90 3.32 16.02
N ALA A 11 -8.93 4.11 17.09
CA ALA A 11 -10.09 4.92 17.44
C ALA A 11 -10.43 5.94 16.35
N ARG A 12 -9.42 6.65 15.81
CA ARG A 12 -9.63 7.61 14.71
C ARG A 12 -10.09 6.94 13.42
N ILE A 13 -9.51 5.79 13.07
CA ILE A 13 -9.95 5.01 11.90
C ILE A 13 -11.39 4.56 12.07
N ASN A 14 -11.79 4.04 13.24
CA ASN A 14 -13.17 3.64 13.50
C ASN A 14 -14.16 4.79 13.40
N ALA A 15 -13.81 5.96 13.96
CA ALA A 15 -14.65 7.16 13.88
C ALA A 15 -14.86 7.60 12.41
N ARG A 16 -13.76 7.75 11.66
CA ARG A 16 -13.78 8.14 10.24
C ARG A 16 -14.50 7.12 9.36
N ALA A 17 -14.32 5.82 9.64
CA ALA A 17 -14.98 4.75 8.91
C ALA A 17 -16.50 4.78 9.12
N LYS A 18 -16.95 5.05 10.36
CA LYS A 18 -18.37 5.23 10.70
C LYS A 18 -18.96 6.44 9.97
N GLU A 19 -18.26 7.57 9.98
CA GLU A 19 -18.67 8.79 9.27
C GLU A 19 -18.78 8.57 7.75
N ALA A 20 -17.82 7.84 7.16
CA ALA A 20 -17.79 7.56 5.74
C ALA A 20 -18.66 6.37 5.29
N GLY A 21 -19.29 5.64 6.23
CA GLY A 21 -20.11 4.48 5.92
C GLY A 21 -19.34 3.30 5.33
N ILE A 22 -18.04 3.16 5.63
CA ILE A 22 -17.17 2.10 5.08
C ILE A 22 -16.61 1.19 6.18
N PRO A 23 -16.19 -0.05 5.85
CA PRO A 23 -15.51 -0.90 6.82
C PRO A 23 -14.20 -0.28 7.33
N ALA A 24 -14.00 -0.27 8.65
CA ALA A 24 -12.78 0.26 9.27
C ALA A 24 -11.49 -0.40 8.76
N GLN A 25 -11.55 -1.69 8.43
CA GLN A 25 -10.45 -2.42 7.84
C GLN A 25 -10.05 -1.85 6.46
N ALA A 26 -11.03 -1.51 5.62
CA ALA A 26 -10.77 -0.93 4.30
C ALA A 26 -10.13 0.46 4.42
N LEU A 27 -10.61 1.28 5.35
CA LEU A 27 -10.00 2.59 5.63
C LEU A 27 -8.56 2.45 6.15
N MET A 28 -8.31 1.51 7.06
CA MET A 28 -6.95 1.22 7.55
C MET A 28 -6.02 0.81 6.40
N GLN A 29 -6.47 -0.08 5.51
CA GLN A 29 -5.67 -0.53 4.37
C GLN A 29 -5.39 0.58 3.37
N SER A 30 -6.40 1.39 3.03
CA SER A 30 -6.21 2.57 2.17
C SER A 30 -5.16 3.51 2.77
N TYR A 31 -5.26 3.76 4.07
CA TYR A 31 -4.30 4.60 4.78
C TYR A 31 -2.88 4.04 4.75
N LEU A 32 -2.72 2.72 4.93
CA LEU A 32 -1.43 2.04 4.82
C LEU A 32 -0.82 2.14 3.42
N PHE A 33 -1.64 1.94 2.37
CA PHE A 33 -1.16 2.12 1.00
C PHE A 33 -0.73 3.55 0.72
N GLU A 34 -1.46 4.55 1.21
CA GLU A 34 -1.00 5.94 1.10
C GLU A 34 0.35 6.16 1.75
N ARG A 35 0.62 5.56 2.93
CA ARG A 35 1.92 5.68 3.60
C ARG A 35 3.05 5.02 2.82
N LEU A 36 2.78 3.88 2.18
CA LEU A 36 3.74 3.20 1.30
C LEU A 36 3.97 4.00 0.01
N LEU A 37 2.92 4.56 -0.58
CA LEU A 37 3.01 5.37 -1.79
C LEU A 37 3.70 6.72 -1.54
N GLU A 38 3.55 7.31 -0.35
CA GLU A 38 4.31 8.49 0.05
C GLU A 38 5.82 8.19 0.11
N ARG A 39 6.20 7.01 0.60
CA ARG A 39 7.59 6.55 0.57
C ARG A 39 8.08 6.32 -0.86
N LEU A 40 7.26 5.67 -1.70
CA LEU A 40 7.58 5.42 -3.11
C LEU A 40 7.82 6.73 -3.87
N SER A 41 6.96 7.74 -3.68
CA SER A 41 7.06 9.02 -4.39
C SER A 41 8.31 9.82 -4.03
N LYS A 42 8.84 9.61 -2.83
CA LYS A 42 10.10 10.20 -2.32
C LYS A 42 11.33 9.33 -2.59
N SER A 43 11.15 8.11 -3.10
CA SER A 43 12.23 7.18 -3.40
C SER A 43 12.83 7.43 -4.78
N LYS A 44 14.03 6.88 -5.01
CA LYS A 44 14.62 6.83 -6.36
C LYS A 44 13.80 6.00 -7.38
N TRP A 45 12.85 5.20 -6.91
CA TRP A 45 12.01 4.32 -7.74
C TRP A 45 10.71 4.97 -8.20
N ARG A 46 10.46 6.24 -7.86
CA ARG A 46 9.20 6.94 -8.13
C ARG A 46 8.77 6.85 -9.61
N ASP A 47 9.73 6.88 -10.53
CA ASP A 47 9.48 6.91 -11.98
C ASP A 47 9.47 5.49 -12.58
N ASN A 48 9.77 4.46 -11.78
CA ASN A 48 9.83 3.06 -12.19
C ASN A 48 8.57 2.27 -11.83
N VAL A 49 7.64 2.84 -11.06
CA VAL A 49 6.47 2.12 -10.53
C VAL A 49 5.21 2.88 -10.90
N VAL A 50 4.44 2.32 -11.82
CA VAL A 50 3.16 2.86 -12.29
C VAL A 50 2.03 2.23 -11.47
N ILE A 51 1.25 3.06 -10.77
CA ILE A 51 0.08 2.64 -10.00
C ILE A 51 -1.10 2.44 -10.95
N LYS A 52 -1.85 1.35 -10.79
CA LYS A 52 -3.02 1.03 -11.61
C LYS A 52 -4.10 0.31 -10.80
N GLY A 53 -5.12 -0.19 -11.51
CA GLY A 53 -6.12 -1.08 -10.95
C GLY A 53 -7.09 -0.38 -10.00
N GLY A 54 -7.69 -1.17 -9.10
CA GLY A 54 -8.77 -0.69 -8.24
C GLY A 54 -8.34 0.45 -7.32
N MET A 55 -7.10 0.43 -6.83
CA MET A 55 -6.62 1.41 -5.84
C MET A 55 -6.54 2.81 -6.44
N LEU A 56 -6.06 2.92 -7.68
CA LEU A 56 -6.07 4.16 -8.45
C LEU A 56 -7.50 4.67 -8.68
N ILE A 57 -8.44 3.78 -8.99
CA ILE A 57 -9.84 4.20 -9.16
C ILE A 57 -10.42 4.69 -7.83
N SER A 58 -10.19 3.98 -6.73
CA SER A 58 -10.66 4.38 -5.39
C SER A 58 -10.09 5.71 -4.92
N SER A 59 -8.88 6.11 -5.36
CA SER A 59 -8.35 7.45 -5.05
C SER A 59 -9.06 8.57 -5.81
N LEU A 60 -9.65 8.27 -6.98
CA LEU A 60 -10.39 9.24 -7.81
C LEU A 60 -11.87 9.36 -7.41
N VAL A 61 -12.55 8.23 -7.18
CA VAL A 61 -14.00 8.19 -6.91
C VAL A 61 -14.35 7.99 -5.43
N GLY A 62 -13.33 7.88 -4.57
CA GLY A 62 -13.49 7.66 -3.14
C GLY A 62 -13.55 6.18 -2.74
N VAL A 63 -13.02 5.89 -1.55
CA VAL A 63 -12.86 4.54 -0.97
C VAL A 63 -14.20 3.82 -0.76
N ALA A 64 -15.32 4.55 -0.64
CA ALA A 64 -16.65 4.00 -0.46
C ALA A 64 -17.20 3.25 -1.68
N SER A 65 -16.67 3.54 -2.88
CA SER A 65 -17.19 2.99 -4.13
C SER A 65 -16.67 1.59 -4.46
N ARG A 66 -15.54 1.16 -3.87
CA ARG A 66 -14.93 -0.17 -4.05
C ARG A 66 -13.80 -0.40 -3.03
N THR A 67 -13.90 -1.48 -2.27
CA THR A 67 -12.81 -1.97 -1.42
C THR A 67 -11.92 -2.93 -2.21
N THR A 68 -10.98 -2.39 -2.98
CA THR A 68 -9.86 -3.20 -3.50
C THR A 68 -8.81 -3.35 -2.40
N MET A 69 -8.45 -4.58 -2.07
CA MET A 69 -7.42 -4.87 -1.06
C MET A 69 -6.01 -4.96 -1.65
N ASP A 70 -5.91 -5.03 -2.98
CA ASP A 70 -4.65 -5.18 -3.69
C ASP A 70 -4.14 -3.82 -4.18
N LEU A 71 -2.83 -3.60 -4.07
CA LEU A 71 -2.11 -2.52 -4.76
C LEU A 71 -1.54 -3.07 -6.06
N ASP A 72 -2.17 -2.76 -7.19
CA ASP A 72 -1.68 -3.15 -8.50
C ASP A 72 -0.67 -2.13 -9.02
N THR A 73 0.52 -2.62 -9.38
CA THR A 73 1.57 -1.80 -9.99
C THR A 73 2.15 -2.46 -11.24
N THR A 74 2.69 -1.63 -12.13
CA THR A 74 3.55 -2.06 -13.22
C THR A 74 4.93 -1.47 -13.00
N VAL A 75 5.95 -2.31 -13.07
CA VAL A 75 7.36 -1.91 -12.98
C VAL A 75 7.90 -1.60 -14.37
N THR A 76 8.65 -0.52 -14.50
CA THR A 76 9.28 -0.06 -15.75
C THR A 76 10.75 0.30 -15.52
N GLY A 77 11.55 0.24 -16.57
CA GLY A 77 12.97 0.61 -16.53
C GLY A 77 13.91 -0.45 -15.94
N PHE A 78 13.40 -1.59 -15.48
CA PHE A 78 14.19 -2.77 -15.12
C PHE A 78 13.37 -4.07 -15.21
N THR A 79 14.07 -5.20 -15.27
CA THR A 79 13.45 -6.53 -15.26
C THR A 79 12.98 -6.90 -13.85
N LEU A 80 11.70 -7.23 -13.71
CA LEU A 80 11.13 -7.64 -12.43
C LEU A 80 11.44 -9.11 -12.12
N THR A 81 12.44 -9.33 -11.28
CA THR A 81 12.78 -10.61 -10.63
C THR A 81 12.42 -10.60 -9.14
N HIS A 82 12.47 -11.77 -8.47
CA HIS A 82 12.28 -11.88 -7.01
C HIS A 82 13.22 -10.94 -6.24
N GLU A 83 14.51 -10.93 -6.61
CA GLU A 83 15.56 -10.13 -5.97
C GLU A 83 15.34 -8.64 -6.22
N SER A 84 15.01 -8.26 -7.46
CA SER A 84 14.75 -6.86 -7.78
C SER A 84 13.51 -6.33 -7.06
N ALA A 85 12.45 -7.14 -6.95
CA ALA A 85 11.21 -6.78 -6.27
C ALA A 85 11.45 -6.57 -4.76
N GLU A 86 12.18 -7.49 -4.13
CA GLU A 86 12.57 -7.37 -2.73
C GLU A 86 13.42 -6.13 -2.49
N LYS A 87 14.46 -5.91 -3.33
CA LYS A 87 15.33 -4.74 -3.23
C LYS A 87 14.53 -3.44 -3.32
N VAL A 88 13.68 -3.31 -4.33
CA VAL A 88 12.85 -2.11 -4.54
C VAL A 88 11.94 -1.89 -3.32
N PHE A 89 11.24 -2.93 -2.86
CA PHE A 89 10.36 -2.80 -1.72
C PHE A 89 11.11 -2.37 -0.45
N ARG A 90 12.25 -3.00 -0.14
CA ARG A 90 13.07 -2.65 1.04
C ARG A 90 13.59 -1.22 0.96
N GLU A 91 14.08 -0.80 -0.20
CA GLU A 91 14.58 0.56 -0.39
C GLU A 91 13.46 1.60 -0.31
N VAL A 92 12.25 1.31 -0.80
CA VAL A 92 11.07 2.15 -0.61
C VAL A 92 10.65 2.18 0.86
N ALA A 93 10.56 1.04 1.53
CA ALA A 93 10.17 0.92 2.93
C ALA A 93 11.10 1.72 3.88
N ALA A 94 12.39 1.80 3.53
CA ALA A 94 13.41 2.53 4.27
C ALA A 94 13.31 4.06 4.13
N VAL A 95 12.53 4.58 3.17
CA VAL A 95 12.34 6.03 3.03
C VAL A 95 11.64 6.59 4.26
N SER A 96 12.29 7.54 4.91
CA SER A 96 11.72 8.24 6.06
C SER A 96 10.59 9.18 5.60
N VAL A 97 9.44 9.01 6.23
CA VAL A 97 8.30 9.94 6.16
C VAL A 97 7.83 10.21 7.59
N ASP A 98 7.15 11.34 7.81
CA ASP A 98 6.70 11.73 9.14
C ASP A 98 5.47 10.92 9.62
N ASP A 99 5.64 9.61 9.72
CA ASP A 99 4.66 8.68 10.28
C ASP A 99 5.32 7.72 11.28
N ASN A 100 4.50 6.89 11.92
CA ASN A 100 4.94 5.93 12.94
C ASN A 100 4.85 4.48 12.42
N TRP A 101 5.06 4.26 11.12
CA TRP A 101 4.95 2.94 10.50
C TRP A 101 6.31 2.38 10.08
N THR A 102 6.47 1.08 10.29
CA THR A 102 7.56 0.28 9.73
C THR A 102 6.96 -0.74 8.77
N PHE A 103 7.60 -0.91 7.62
CA PHE A 103 7.21 -1.92 6.62
C PHE A 103 8.28 -3.00 6.57
N GLU A 104 7.85 -4.25 6.59
CA GLU A 104 8.72 -5.40 6.46
C GLU A 104 8.36 -6.19 5.20
N PHE A 105 9.40 -6.70 4.55
CA PHE A 105 9.24 -7.57 3.40
C PHE A 105 9.04 -9.01 3.88
N ASP A 106 7.91 -9.63 3.52
CA ASP A 106 7.60 -11.03 3.82
C ASP A 106 8.16 -11.96 2.74
N ARG A 107 7.56 -11.92 1.53
CA ARG A 107 7.93 -12.81 0.42
C ARG A 107 7.49 -12.28 -0.93
N THR A 108 8.11 -12.79 -1.98
CA THR A 108 7.71 -12.60 -3.37
C THR A 108 7.13 -13.89 -3.96
N ARG A 109 6.12 -13.75 -4.82
CA ARG A 109 5.53 -14.86 -5.58
C ARG A 109 5.39 -14.44 -7.04
N ILE A 110 5.94 -15.22 -7.96
CA ILE A 110 5.68 -15.04 -9.39
C ILE A 110 4.49 -15.92 -9.75
N SER A 111 3.39 -15.29 -10.11
CA SER A 111 2.33 -15.97 -10.85
C SER A 111 2.80 -16.09 -12.30
N GLY A 112 2.85 -17.30 -12.86
CA GLY A 112 3.29 -17.55 -14.25
C GLY A 112 2.39 -16.97 -15.35
N ARG A 113 1.63 -15.89 -15.06
CA ARG A 113 0.88 -15.12 -16.04
C ARG A 113 1.68 -13.86 -16.38
N PRO A 114 1.73 -13.43 -17.65
CA PRO A 114 2.41 -12.20 -18.02
C PRO A 114 1.85 -11.02 -17.21
N THR A 115 2.65 -10.54 -16.27
CA THR A 115 2.54 -9.30 -15.47
C THR A 115 1.17 -8.99 -14.85
N THR A 116 0.86 -9.59 -13.69
CA THR A 116 0.04 -8.96 -12.65
C THR A 116 0.49 -9.50 -11.29
N THR A 117 1.30 -8.73 -10.56
CA THR A 117 1.69 -9.04 -9.19
C THR A 117 0.60 -8.54 -8.25
N ARG A 118 -0.24 -9.45 -7.76
CA ARG A 118 -1.17 -9.19 -6.65
C ARG A 118 -0.41 -9.23 -5.33
N ALA A 119 -0.32 -8.11 -4.63
CA ALA A 119 0.14 -8.07 -3.25
C ALA A 119 -1.04 -8.37 -2.32
N TYR A 120 -1.08 -9.59 -1.75
CA TYR A 120 -2.06 -9.96 -0.73
C TYR A 120 -1.60 -9.46 0.65
N ALA A 121 -2.37 -8.61 1.31
CA ALA A 121 -2.20 -8.38 2.74
C ALA A 121 -2.80 -9.57 3.52
N CYS A 122 -1.94 -10.47 4.00
CA CYS A 122 -2.35 -11.59 4.86
C CYS A 122 -2.66 -11.06 6.27
N SER A 123 -3.91 -11.17 6.70
CA SER A 123 -4.32 -10.98 8.08
C SER A 123 -4.10 -12.30 8.83
N SER A 124 -2.99 -12.44 9.54
CA SER A 124 -2.82 -13.54 10.51
C SER A 124 -3.75 -13.34 11.71
N ARG A 125 -4.43 -14.43 12.09
CA ARG A 125 -5.14 -14.57 13.37
C ARG A 125 -4.16 -14.65 14.52
#